data_AF-M6RMV3-F1
#
_entry.id   AF-M6RMV3-F1
#
_cell.length_a   1.000
_cell.length_b   1.000
_cell.length_c   1.000
_cell.angle_alpha   90.00
_cell.angle_beta   90.00
_cell.angle_gamma   90.00
#
_symmetry.space_group_name_H-M   'P 1'
#
loop_
_entity.id
_entity.type
_entity.pdbx_description
1 polymer ?
#
loop_
_entity_poly.entity_id
_entity_poly.type
_entity_poly.pdbx_seq_one_letter_code
_entity_poly.pdbx_strand_id
1 'polypeptide(L)'
;MVIPRKRGDLPVVVYFHDYGKDRPGIIKGLTETGVAQLILDLRGHGSQLIRPLLKEGELPDPDWTPGYFTKGLDGKDSFYMKGLYLDVIRAVEFLRLTDGIDGDKIILAGKSMGASLAAFGAAFTNRIKGLILETPNFCHIDDNQLKLDKSWMKEIDTQLNSFKTKKTAMKKV
;
A
#
# COMPACT_ATOMS: atom_id res chain seq x y z
N MET A 1 -4.99 3.88 15.68
CA MET A 1 -5.44 5.28 15.52
C MET A 1 -5.02 6.09 16.74
N VAL A 2 -4.65 7.35 16.56
CA VAL A 2 -4.24 8.25 17.64
C VAL A 2 -4.99 9.56 17.49
N ILE A 3 -5.72 9.95 18.52
CA ILE A 3 -6.54 11.17 18.56
C ILE A 3 -5.95 12.09 19.64
N PRO A 4 -5.55 13.33 19.30
CA PRO A 4 -5.16 14.33 20.28
C PRO A 4 -6.24 14.55 21.34
N ARG A 5 -5.84 14.80 22.60
CA ARG A 5 -6.76 15.27 23.64
C ARG A 5 -7.08 16.76 23.41
N LYS A 6 -7.84 17.07 22.37
CA LYS A 6 -8.42 18.40 22.09
C LYS A 6 -9.92 18.24 21.85
N ARG A 7 -10.69 19.31 22.11
CA ARG A 7 -12.14 19.33 21.84
C ARG A 7 -12.40 19.64 20.36
N GLY A 8 -13.48 19.08 19.81
CA GLY A 8 -13.93 19.29 18.44
C GLY A 8 -13.46 18.21 17.48
N ASP A 9 -14.03 18.22 16.28
CA ASP A 9 -13.71 17.26 15.22
C ASP A 9 -12.37 17.62 14.56
N LEU A 10 -11.41 16.71 14.63
CA LEU A 10 -10.03 16.94 14.22
C LEU A 10 -9.76 16.47 12.80
N PRO A 11 -8.96 17.19 12.00
CA PRO A 11 -8.44 16.64 10.75
C PRO A 11 -7.59 15.41 11.03
N VAL A 12 -7.47 14.53 10.04
CA VAL A 12 -6.76 13.24 10.20
C VAL A 12 -5.83 12.96 9.03
N VAL A 13 -4.63 12.49 9.35
CA VAL A 13 -3.70 11.88 8.37
C VAL A 13 -3.85 10.36 8.40
N VAL A 14 -4.09 9.76 7.24
CA VAL A 14 -4.00 8.32 7.03
C VAL A 14 -2.68 8.00 6.37
N TYR A 15 -1.89 7.10 6.94
CA TYR A 15 -0.60 6.70 6.36
C TYR A 15 -0.61 5.24 5.90
N PHE A 16 -0.24 5.02 4.63
CA PHE A 16 -0.05 3.72 4.01
C PHE A 16 1.44 3.45 3.80
N HIS A 17 1.96 2.39 4.41
CA HIS A 17 3.38 2.04 4.33
C HIS A 17 3.75 1.34 3.01
N ASP A 18 5.05 1.11 2.82
CA ASP A 18 5.60 0.47 1.61
C ASP A 18 5.47 -1.06 1.63
N TYR A 19 5.68 -1.68 0.46
CA TYR A 19 5.56 -3.12 0.25
C TYR A 19 6.56 -3.94 1.08
N GLY A 20 6.07 -5.01 1.71
CA GLY A 20 6.83 -5.89 2.61
C GLY A 20 7.41 -5.20 3.86
N LYS A 21 6.98 -3.98 4.19
CA LYS A 21 7.44 -3.21 5.36
C LYS A 21 6.43 -3.21 6.49
N ASP A 22 6.91 -2.88 7.68
CA ASP A 22 6.08 -2.56 8.84
C ASP A 22 5.53 -1.14 8.73
N ARG A 23 4.37 -0.89 9.34
CA ARG A 23 3.89 0.47 9.49
C ARG A 23 4.81 1.28 10.41
N PRO A 24 5.01 2.59 10.15
CA PRO A 24 5.79 3.41 11.06
C PRO A 24 5.07 3.60 12.41
N GLY A 25 5.83 4.06 13.39
CA GLY A 25 5.25 4.65 14.61
C GLY A 25 4.49 5.94 14.30
N ILE A 26 3.88 6.53 15.33
CA ILE A 26 3.21 7.83 15.20
C ILE A 26 4.17 8.88 14.64
N ILE A 27 3.68 9.71 13.74
CA ILE A 27 4.44 10.84 13.22
C ILE A 27 4.50 11.88 14.33
N LYS A 28 5.72 12.15 14.81
CA LYS A 28 5.96 13.09 15.91
C LYS A 28 5.55 14.51 15.51
N GLY A 29 4.96 15.27 16.42
CA GLY A 29 4.55 16.67 16.17
C GLY A 29 3.13 16.81 15.60
N LEU A 30 2.59 15.81 14.91
CA LEU A 30 1.24 15.91 14.31
C LEU A 30 0.15 16.00 15.39
N THR A 31 0.25 15.19 16.43
CA THR A 31 -0.76 15.16 17.49
C THR A 31 -0.77 16.46 18.29
N GLU A 32 0.41 17.05 18.52
CA GLU A 32 0.62 18.32 19.21
C GLU A 32 -0.04 19.49 18.46
N THR A 33 0.02 19.45 17.12
CA THR A 33 -0.65 20.43 16.25
C THR A 33 -2.17 20.23 16.17
N GLY A 34 -2.71 19.15 16.75
CA GLY A 34 -4.15 18.86 16.74
C GLY A 34 -4.63 18.06 15.54
N VAL A 35 -3.73 17.30 14.90
CA VAL A 35 -4.07 16.41 13.79
C VAL A 35 -4.06 14.96 14.27
N ALA A 36 -5.17 14.26 14.03
CA ALA A 36 -5.28 12.84 14.34
C ALA A 36 -4.52 11.98 13.31
N GLN A 37 -4.20 10.74 13.69
CA GLN A 37 -3.40 9.85 12.86
C GLN A 37 -4.02 8.45 12.79
N LEU A 38 -4.22 7.96 11.56
CA LEU A 38 -4.56 6.57 11.27
C LEU A 38 -3.42 5.94 10.47
N ILE A 39 -2.59 5.15 11.15
CA ILE A 39 -1.50 4.40 10.51
C ILE A 39 -1.94 2.95 10.45
N LEU A 40 -2.08 2.41 9.24
CA LEU A 40 -2.61 1.06 9.00
C LEU A 40 -1.48 0.09 8.70
N ASP A 41 -1.59 -1.13 9.22
CA ASP A 41 -0.85 -2.27 8.67
C ASP A 41 -1.60 -2.76 7.43
N LEU A 42 -0.89 -2.84 6.31
CA LEU A 42 -1.45 -3.38 5.07
C LEU A 42 -1.62 -4.90 5.21
N ARG A 43 -2.65 -5.46 4.57
CA ARG A 43 -2.96 -6.91 4.64
C ARG A 43 -1.74 -7.78 4.31
N GLY A 44 -1.44 -8.78 5.13
CA GLY A 44 -0.27 -9.63 4.95
C GLY A 44 1.08 -8.95 5.22
N HIS A 45 1.11 -7.64 5.48
CA HIS A 45 2.35 -6.93 5.82
C HIS A 45 2.49 -6.79 7.34
N GLY A 46 3.56 -6.10 7.77
CA GLY A 46 3.82 -5.86 9.17
C GLY A 46 3.98 -7.17 9.95
N SER A 47 3.26 -7.27 11.06
CA SER A 47 3.22 -8.47 11.91
C SER A 47 2.62 -9.71 11.24
N GLN A 48 1.88 -9.55 10.13
CA GLN A 48 1.31 -10.66 9.37
C GLN A 48 2.30 -11.24 8.35
N LEU A 49 3.42 -10.56 8.13
CA LEU A 49 4.40 -10.93 7.12
C LEU A 49 5.22 -12.13 7.58
N ILE A 50 5.06 -13.26 6.89
CA ILE A 50 5.85 -14.46 7.14
C ILE A 50 7.15 -14.36 6.34
N ARG A 51 8.28 -14.28 7.04
CA ARG A 51 9.62 -14.31 6.45
C ARG A 51 10.19 -15.73 6.48
N PRO A 52 11.10 -16.09 5.56
CA PRO A 52 11.81 -17.36 5.62
C PRO A 52 12.56 -17.49 6.96
N LEU A 53 12.54 -18.71 7.51
CA LEU A 53 13.38 -19.05 8.65
C LEU A 53 14.82 -19.16 8.17
N LEU A 54 15.69 -18.34 8.75
CA LEU A 54 17.12 -18.40 8.51
C LEU A 54 17.73 -19.44 9.45
N LYS A 55 18.62 -20.26 8.92
CA LYS A 55 19.48 -21.12 9.77
C LYS A 55 20.53 -20.27 10.47
N GLU A 56 21.12 -20.82 11.52
CA GLU A 56 22.23 -20.18 12.20
C GLU A 56 23.38 -19.88 11.21
N GLY A 57 23.80 -18.62 11.16
CA GLY A 57 24.83 -18.14 10.23
C GLY A 57 24.34 -17.76 8.83
N GLU A 58 23.07 -18.00 8.47
CA GLU A 58 22.51 -17.50 7.21
C GLU A 58 22.14 -16.01 7.32
N LEU A 59 22.49 -15.25 6.28
CA LEU A 59 22.04 -13.86 6.14
C LEU A 59 20.70 -13.82 5.40
N PRO A 60 19.80 -12.88 5.76
CA PRO A 60 18.58 -12.66 4.99
C PRO A 60 18.92 -12.33 3.53
N ASP A 61 18.22 -12.96 2.58
CA ASP A 61 18.29 -12.58 1.18
C ASP A 61 17.83 -11.10 1.03
N PRO A 62 18.72 -10.18 0.62
CA PRO A 62 18.40 -8.76 0.51
C PRO A 62 17.31 -8.48 -0.54
N ASP A 63 17.12 -9.42 -1.47
CA ASP A 63 16.14 -9.33 -2.55
C ASP A 63 14.85 -10.11 -2.27
N TRP A 64 14.73 -10.71 -1.08
CA TRP A 64 13.55 -11.47 -0.72
C TRP A 64 12.29 -10.61 -0.78
N THR A 65 11.21 -11.20 -1.26
CA THR A 65 9.89 -10.58 -1.33
C THR A 65 8.78 -11.54 -0.88
N PRO A 66 7.64 -11.01 -0.39
CA PRO A 66 6.54 -11.86 0.07
C PRO A 66 5.74 -12.55 -1.02
N GLY A 67 5.89 -12.17 -2.29
CA GLY A 67 5.26 -12.88 -3.40
C GLY A 67 3.79 -12.50 -3.67
N TYR A 68 3.28 -11.40 -3.13
CA TYR A 68 1.87 -11.00 -3.30
C TYR A 68 1.49 -10.61 -4.73
N PHE A 69 2.45 -10.24 -5.58
CA PHE A 69 2.25 -9.95 -7.00
C PHE A 69 2.51 -11.15 -7.92
N THR A 70 2.87 -12.31 -7.39
CA THR A 70 3.18 -13.52 -8.18
C THR A 70 1.95 -14.18 -8.82
N LYS A 71 0.73 -13.74 -8.49
CA LYS A 71 -0.54 -14.29 -9.01
C LYS A 71 -1.56 -13.17 -9.20
N GLY A 72 -2.55 -13.42 -10.06
CA GLY A 72 -3.70 -12.53 -10.25
C GLY A 72 -3.45 -11.36 -11.20
N LEU A 73 -2.32 -11.33 -11.92
CA LEU A 73 -2.07 -10.31 -12.96
C LEU A 73 -2.95 -10.51 -14.21
N ASP A 74 -3.61 -11.65 -14.34
CA ASP A 74 -4.56 -11.97 -15.40
C ASP A 74 -5.96 -11.34 -15.20
N GLY A 75 -6.26 -10.81 -14.01
CA GLY A 75 -7.57 -10.25 -13.73
C GLY A 75 -7.57 -9.22 -12.60
N LYS A 76 -8.28 -8.11 -12.81
CA LYS A 76 -8.42 -7.04 -11.79
C LYS A 76 -9.04 -7.56 -10.48
N ASP A 77 -9.88 -8.60 -10.57
CA ASP A 77 -10.58 -9.16 -9.42
C ASP A 77 -9.75 -10.10 -8.56
N SER A 78 -8.73 -10.72 -9.15
CA SER A 78 -7.79 -11.64 -8.48
C SER A 78 -6.50 -10.95 -8.05
N PHE A 79 -6.22 -9.76 -8.57
CA PHE A 79 -4.99 -9.05 -8.24
C PHE A 79 -4.96 -8.54 -6.79
N TYR A 80 -3.86 -8.79 -6.11
CA TYR A 80 -3.66 -8.46 -4.69
C TYR A 80 -3.97 -7.00 -4.34
N MET A 81 -3.61 -6.05 -5.22
CA MET A 81 -3.87 -4.62 -5.01
C MET A 81 -5.36 -4.27 -4.85
N LYS A 82 -6.28 -5.06 -5.42
CA LYS A 82 -7.73 -4.83 -5.24
C LYS A 82 -8.12 -4.81 -3.76
N GLY A 83 -7.57 -5.74 -3.00
CA GLY A 83 -7.81 -5.81 -1.55
C GLY A 83 -7.36 -4.53 -0.85
N LEU A 84 -6.15 -4.06 -1.16
CA LEU A 84 -5.59 -2.84 -0.58
C LEU A 84 -6.41 -1.60 -0.94
N TYR A 85 -6.86 -1.48 -2.17
CA TYR A 85 -7.73 -0.38 -2.59
C TYR A 85 -9.08 -0.38 -1.84
N LEU A 86 -9.66 -1.55 -1.59
CA LEU A 86 -10.87 -1.66 -0.78
C LEU A 86 -10.61 -1.28 0.69
N ASP A 87 -9.43 -1.59 1.23
CA ASP A 87 -9.04 -1.17 2.58
C ASP A 87 -8.93 0.35 2.68
N VAL A 88 -8.43 1.04 1.63
CA VAL A 88 -8.39 2.51 1.58
C VAL A 88 -9.81 3.09 1.66
N ILE A 89 -10.75 2.57 0.86
CA ILE A 89 -12.15 3.03 0.89
C ILE A 89 -12.73 2.80 2.30
N ARG A 90 -12.49 1.63 2.88
CA ARG A 90 -13.00 1.30 4.22
C ARG A 90 -12.40 2.17 5.31
N ALA A 91 -11.12 2.53 5.20
CA ALA A 91 -10.46 3.44 6.14
C ALA A 91 -11.09 4.83 6.13
N VAL A 92 -11.41 5.36 4.93
CA VAL A 92 -12.11 6.64 4.81
C VAL A 92 -13.51 6.56 5.42
N GLU A 93 -14.26 5.50 5.15
CA GLU A 93 -15.60 5.32 5.73
C GLU A 93 -15.56 5.16 7.25
N PHE A 94 -14.56 4.45 7.77
CA PHE A 94 -14.33 4.34 9.22
C PHE A 94 -14.12 5.73 9.85
N LEU A 95 -13.28 6.58 9.24
CA LEU A 95 -13.01 7.92 9.77
C LEU A 95 -14.24 8.84 9.77
N ARG A 96 -15.14 8.70 8.78
CA ARG A 96 -16.41 9.44 8.75
C ARG A 96 -17.34 9.12 9.92
N LEU A 97 -17.19 7.94 10.51
CA LEU A 97 -18.02 7.45 11.60
C LEU A 97 -17.29 7.49 12.95
N THR A 98 -16.09 8.08 13.00
CA THR A 98 -15.27 8.10 14.21
C THR A 98 -15.47 9.42 14.96
N ASP A 99 -15.96 9.33 16.20
CA ASP A 99 -16.12 10.48 17.07
C ASP A 99 -14.78 11.23 17.29
N GLY A 100 -14.84 12.56 17.22
CA GLY A 100 -13.67 13.43 17.36
C GLY A 100 -12.82 13.56 16.09
N ILE A 101 -13.30 13.05 14.96
CA ILE A 101 -12.68 13.22 13.64
C ILE A 101 -13.60 13.99 12.71
N ASP A 102 -13.03 14.96 12.02
CA ASP A 102 -13.68 15.63 10.90
C ASP A 102 -13.53 14.76 9.64
N GLY A 103 -14.56 13.97 9.35
CA GLY A 103 -14.63 13.09 8.18
C GLY A 103 -14.62 13.80 6.82
N ASP A 104 -14.60 15.14 6.80
CA ASP A 104 -14.46 15.98 5.61
C ASP A 104 -13.07 16.65 5.52
N LYS A 105 -12.17 16.42 6.48
CA LYS A 105 -10.79 16.92 6.49
C LYS A 105 -9.76 15.78 6.61
N ILE A 106 -9.74 14.92 5.60
CA ILE A 106 -8.85 13.76 5.54
C ILE A 106 -7.64 14.07 4.66
N ILE A 107 -6.44 13.72 5.12
CA ILE A 107 -5.20 13.75 4.33
C ILE A 107 -4.74 12.31 4.15
N LEU A 108 -4.43 11.90 2.92
CA LEU A 108 -3.85 10.59 2.66
C LEU A 108 -2.36 10.73 2.39
N ALA A 109 -1.57 9.90 3.06
CA ALA A 109 -0.13 9.86 2.95
C ALA A 109 0.33 8.43 2.64
N GLY A 110 1.41 8.28 1.89
CA GLY A 110 2.01 6.97 1.72
C GLY A 110 3.31 6.97 0.98
N LYS A 111 4.01 5.84 1.06
CA LYS A 111 5.33 5.65 0.47
C LYS A 111 5.34 4.54 -0.57
N SER A 112 5.94 4.81 -1.74
CA SER A 112 6.10 3.85 -2.84
C SER A 112 4.77 3.19 -3.21
N MET A 113 4.50 1.93 -2.86
CA MET A 113 3.19 1.29 -3.09
C MET A 113 2.07 1.97 -2.29
N GLY A 114 2.35 2.38 -1.04
CA GLY A 114 1.39 3.10 -0.20
C GLY A 114 1.01 4.47 -0.78
N ALA A 115 1.90 5.11 -1.54
CA ALA A 115 1.59 6.36 -2.23
C ALA A 115 0.52 6.15 -3.32
N SER A 116 0.55 5.02 -4.02
CA SER A 116 -0.47 4.63 -5.00
C SER A 116 -1.83 4.42 -4.32
N LEU A 117 -1.85 3.83 -3.13
CA LEU A 117 -3.05 3.68 -2.31
C LEU A 117 -3.63 5.06 -1.91
N ALA A 118 -2.77 5.99 -1.49
CA ALA A 118 -3.18 7.35 -1.17
C ALA A 118 -3.77 8.07 -2.40
N ALA A 119 -3.10 8.00 -3.55
CA ALA A 119 -3.58 8.58 -4.80
C ALA A 119 -4.93 7.99 -5.24
N PHE A 120 -5.09 6.66 -5.14
CA PHE A 120 -6.37 5.99 -5.40
C PHE A 120 -7.50 6.51 -4.50
N GLY A 121 -7.25 6.63 -3.19
CA GLY A 121 -8.24 7.13 -2.25
C GLY A 121 -8.70 8.56 -2.55
N ALA A 122 -7.77 9.44 -2.95
CA ALA A 122 -8.10 10.81 -3.36
C ALA A 122 -8.94 10.88 -4.64
N ALA A 123 -8.75 9.95 -5.57
CA ALA A 123 -9.57 9.88 -6.77
C ALA A 123 -11.02 9.42 -6.49
N PHE A 124 -11.28 8.77 -5.35
CA PHE A 124 -12.58 8.18 -5.04
C PHE A 124 -13.55 9.12 -4.32
N THR A 125 -13.07 10.18 -3.64
CA THR A 125 -13.92 11.04 -2.82
C THR A 125 -13.38 12.45 -2.60
N ASN A 126 -14.28 13.44 -2.57
CA ASN A 126 -13.96 14.85 -2.34
C ASN A 126 -13.66 15.20 -0.87
N ARG A 127 -13.70 14.21 0.03
CA ARG A 127 -13.36 14.33 1.46
C ARG A 127 -11.86 14.45 1.69
N ILE A 128 -11.05 14.01 0.72
CA ILE A 128 -9.60 14.11 0.79
C ILE A 128 -9.19 15.55 0.47
N LYS A 129 -8.54 16.20 1.44
CA LYS A 129 -8.10 17.60 1.35
C LYS A 129 -6.59 17.75 1.12
N GLY A 130 -5.84 16.65 1.22
CA GLY A 130 -4.41 16.67 0.96
C GLY A 130 -3.86 15.29 0.62
N LEU A 131 -2.77 15.28 -0.14
CA LEU A 131 -1.98 14.11 -0.47
C LEU A 131 -0.51 14.34 -0.12
N ILE A 132 0.11 13.34 0.50
CA ILE A 132 1.57 13.30 0.74
C ILE A 132 2.09 12.02 0.11
N LEU A 133 2.79 12.15 -1.03
CA LEU A 133 3.27 11.01 -1.82
C LEU A 133 4.79 10.92 -1.73
N GLU A 134 5.29 9.95 -0.96
CA GLU A 134 6.72 9.70 -0.83
C GLU A 134 7.17 8.68 -1.88
N THR A 135 8.04 9.09 -2.82
CA THR A 135 8.62 8.22 -3.87
C THR A 135 7.57 7.34 -4.56
N PRO A 136 6.51 7.91 -5.16
CA PRO A 136 5.34 7.16 -5.61
C PRO A 136 5.67 6.08 -6.63
N ASN A 137 5.04 4.92 -6.48
CA ASN A 137 5.17 3.78 -7.39
C ASN A 137 3.78 3.33 -7.87
N PHE A 138 3.66 2.33 -8.75
CA PHE A 138 2.38 1.79 -9.27
C PHE A 138 1.39 2.85 -9.85
N CYS A 139 1.85 4.04 -10.22
CA CYS A 139 1.00 5.09 -10.80
C CYS A 139 0.84 4.94 -12.31
N HIS A 140 1.92 4.59 -13.01
CA HIS A 140 1.94 4.38 -14.45
C HIS A 140 2.99 3.32 -14.81
N ILE A 141 2.56 2.07 -14.89
CA ILE A 141 3.46 0.94 -15.19
C ILE A 141 3.51 0.75 -16.70
N ASP A 142 4.64 1.12 -17.29
CA ASP A 142 4.99 0.88 -18.69
C ASP A 142 6.16 -0.13 -18.81
N ASP A 143 6.53 -0.49 -20.04
CA ASP A 143 7.65 -1.40 -20.30
C ASP A 143 8.99 -0.90 -19.75
N ASN A 144 9.17 0.41 -19.55
CA ASN A 144 10.39 0.97 -18.99
C ASN A 144 10.42 0.81 -17.47
N GLN A 145 9.29 1.04 -16.80
CA GLN A 145 9.14 0.77 -15.38
C GLN A 145 9.34 -0.71 -15.10
N LEU A 146 8.78 -1.61 -15.92
CA LEU A 146 8.94 -3.06 -15.74
C LEU A 146 10.40 -3.54 -15.87
N LYS A 147 11.31 -2.73 -16.45
CA LYS A 147 12.75 -3.06 -16.56
C LYS A 147 13.57 -2.57 -15.36
N LEU A 148 12.97 -1.85 -14.42
CA LEU A 148 13.70 -1.37 -13.24
C LEU A 148 14.03 -2.55 -12.33
N ASP A 149 15.22 -2.53 -11.73
CA ASP A 149 15.62 -3.57 -10.78
C ASP A 149 15.03 -3.28 -9.39
N LYS A 150 13.76 -3.63 -9.22
CA LYS A 150 13.05 -3.57 -7.94
C LYS A 150 12.67 -4.98 -7.52
N SER A 151 12.87 -5.29 -6.24
CA SER A 151 12.62 -6.64 -5.70
C SER A 151 11.20 -7.15 -6.00
N TRP A 152 10.17 -6.30 -5.88
CA TRP A 152 8.78 -6.69 -6.18
C TRP A 152 8.49 -6.89 -7.68
N MET A 153 9.32 -6.38 -8.58
CA MET A 153 9.16 -6.63 -10.03
C MET A 153 9.52 -8.07 -10.40
N LYS A 154 10.44 -8.71 -9.65
CA LYS A 154 10.76 -10.15 -9.82
C LYS A 154 9.51 -11.03 -9.69
N GLU A 155 8.58 -10.63 -8.82
CA GLU A 155 7.30 -11.32 -8.66
C GLU A 155 6.41 -11.20 -9.91
N ILE A 156 6.38 -10.02 -10.53
CA ILE A 156 5.59 -9.73 -11.73
C ILE A 156 6.19 -10.40 -12.97
N ASP A 157 7.52 -10.35 -13.12
CA ASP A 157 8.23 -10.96 -14.24
C ASP A 157 7.97 -12.46 -14.36
N THR A 158 7.86 -13.14 -13.21
CA THR A 158 7.52 -14.56 -13.15
C THR A 158 6.20 -14.85 -13.89
N GLN A 159 5.17 -14.01 -13.68
CA GLN A 159 3.88 -14.13 -14.36
C GLN A 159 3.96 -13.68 -15.82
N LEU A 160 4.61 -12.56 -16.13
CA LEU A 160 4.74 -12.04 -17.49
C LEU A 160 5.42 -13.06 -18.42
N ASN A 161 6.47 -13.73 -17.94
CA ASN A 161 7.15 -14.78 -18.68
C ASN A 161 6.23 -16.00 -18.87
N SER A 162 5.41 -16.37 -17.87
CA SER A 162 4.42 -17.44 -18.03
C SER A 162 3.38 -17.15 -19.11
N PHE A 163 2.92 -15.89 -19.25
CA PHE A 163 1.99 -15.50 -20.30
C PHE A 163 2.63 -15.57 -21.69
N LYS A 164 3.90 -15.16 -21.85
CA LYS A 164 4.64 -15.30 -23.12
C LYS A 164 4.75 -16.75 -23.55
N THR A 165 5.04 -17.65 -22.62
CA THR A 165 5.12 -19.10 -22.89
C THR A 165 3.76 -19.66 -23.32
N LYS A 166 2.67 -19.33 -22.61
CA LYS A 166 1.31 -19.75 -22.98
C LYS A 166 0.89 -19.23 -24.36
N LYS A 167 1.18 -17.96 -24.68
CA LYS A 167 0.88 -17.36 -25.99
C LYS A 167 1.67 -18.04 -27.12
N THR A 168 2.91 -18.44 -26.84
CA THR A 168 3.75 -19.19 -27.79
C THR A 168 3.24 -20.62 -27.99
N ALA A 169 2.76 -21.27 -26.93
CA ALA A 169 2.16 -22.60 -27.01
C ALA A 169 0.84 -22.60 -27.82
N MET A 170 -0.05 -21.62 -27.59
CA MET A 170 -1.30 -21.49 -28.34
C MET A 170 -1.12 -21.15 -29.83
N LYS A 171 0.01 -20.52 -30.22
CA LYS A 171 0.33 -20.25 -31.63
C LYS A 171 0.89 -21.45 -32.38
N LYS A 172 1.27 -22.52 -31.67
CA LYS A 172 1.81 -23.76 -32.25
C LYS A 172 0.75 -24.87 -32.41
N VAL A 173 -0.50 -24.59 -32.03
CA VAL A 173 -1.68 -25.45 -32.21
C VAL A 173 -2.52 -24.87 -33.34
#